data_AF-A0A256ZDT5-F1
#
_entry.id   AF-A0A256ZDT5-F1
#
_cell.length_a   1.000
_cell.length_b   1.000
_cell.length_c   1.000
_cell.angle_alpha   90.00
_cell.angle_beta   90.00
_cell.angle_gamma   90.00
#
_symmetry.space_group_name_H-M   'P 1'
#
loop_
_entity.id
_entity.type
_entity.pdbx_description
1 polymer ?
#
loop_
_entity_poly.entity_id
_entity_poly.type
_entity_poly.pdbx_seq_one_letter_code
_entity_poly.pdbx_strand_id
1 'polypeptide(L)' 'YLFGSIARGDSLDVSDIDLLVVSPSVHGLRKDERISLAYRAWKFEKAADIFLLTPEEFKRALEHSVVLRDASRYWIKIL' A
#
# COMPACT_ATOMS: atom_id res chain seq x y z
N TYR A 1 -0.93 -4.42 4.07
CA TYR A 1 -2.33 -3.99 4.25
C TYR A 1 -2.96 -3.85 2.89
N LEU A 2 -4.14 -4.45 2.70
CA LEU A 2 -5.04 -4.15 1.60
C LEU A 2 -5.95 -3.01 2.04
N PHE A 3 -6.07 -1.98 1.21
CA PHE A 3 -6.96 -0.85 1.48
C PHE A 3 -7.80 -0.54 0.23
N GLY A 4 -8.37 0.65 0.17
CA GLY A 4 -9.19 1.07 -0.97
C GLY A 4 -10.53 0.36 -1.06
N SER A 5 -11.07 0.32 -2.28
CA SER A 5 -12.43 -0.16 -2.54
C SER A 5 -12.64 -1.64 -2.26
N ILE A 6 -11.61 -2.45 -2.54
CA ILE A 6 -11.63 -3.89 -2.25
C ILE A 6 -11.75 -4.13 -0.75
N ALA A 7 -10.99 -3.39 0.07
CA ALA A 7 -11.08 -3.51 1.53
C ALA A 7 -12.44 -3.06 2.10
N ARG A 8 -13.09 -2.07 1.46
CA ARG A 8 -14.42 -1.59 1.86
C ARG A 8 -15.58 -2.47 1.34
N GLY A 9 -15.32 -3.35 0.38
CA GLY A 9 -16.34 -4.17 -0.26
C GLY A 9 -17.19 -3.43 -1.30
N ASP A 10 -16.71 -2.26 -1.77
CA ASP A 10 -17.39 -1.42 -2.78
C ASP A 10 -16.65 -1.38 -4.13
N SER A 11 -15.71 -2.32 -4.36
CA SER A 11 -14.94 -2.42 -5.59
C SER A 11 -15.78 -2.87 -6.79
N LEU A 12 -15.45 -2.34 -7.97
CA LEU A 12 -15.91 -2.84 -9.26
C LEU A 12 -14.90 -3.85 -9.84
N ASP A 13 -15.31 -4.62 -10.86
CA ASP A 13 -14.42 -5.57 -11.53
C ASP A 13 -13.15 -4.89 -12.09
N VAL A 14 -13.30 -3.66 -12.56
CA VAL A 14 -12.24 -2.81 -13.13
C VAL A 14 -11.40 -2.08 -12.09
N SER A 15 -11.78 -2.11 -10.81
CA SER A 15 -11.01 -1.46 -9.74
C SER A 15 -9.64 -2.12 -9.58
N ASP A 16 -8.62 -1.30 -9.40
CA ASP A 16 -7.26 -1.73 -9.06
C ASP A 16 -7.16 -2.22 -7.61
N ILE A 17 -6.03 -2.86 -7.29
CA ILE A 17 -5.71 -3.35 -5.94
C ILE A 17 -4.79 -2.34 -5.23
N ASP A 18 -5.31 -1.72 -4.17
CA ASP A 18 -4.56 -0.81 -3.31
C ASP A 18 -3.79 -1.57 -2.20
N LEU A 19 -2.46 -1.57 -2.27
CA LEU A 19 -1.59 -2.27 -1.32
C LEU A 19 -0.62 -1.33 -0.62
N LEU A 20 -0.57 -1.44 0.71
CA LEU A 20 0.45 -0.81 1.54
C LEU A 20 1.32 -1.89 2.17
N VAL A 21 2.58 -1.94 1.78
CA VAL A 21 3.59 -2.87 2.31
C VAL A 21 4.51 -2.11 3.25
N VAL A 22 4.64 -2.60 4.48
CA VAL A 22 5.53 -2.03 5.50
C VAL A 22 6.69 -2.98 5.70
N SER A 23 7.91 -2.56 5.36
CA SER A 23 9.11 -3.40 5.49
C SER A 23 10.34 -2.56 5.83
N PRO A 24 11.20 -2.98 6.79
CA PRO A 24 12.48 -2.32 7.01
C PRO A 24 13.42 -2.44 5.80
N SER A 25 13.21 -3.42 4.91
CA SER A 25 14.08 -3.67 3.74
C SER A 25 14.04 -2.58 2.67
N VAL A 26 13.07 -1.67 2.73
CA VAL A 26 12.96 -0.54 1.77
C VAL A 26 13.59 0.75 2.30
N HIS A 27 14.23 0.69 3.48
CA HIS A 27 14.96 1.82 4.04
C HIS A 27 16.08 2.28 3.09
N GLY A 28 16.22 3.60 2.92
CA GLY A 28 17.21 4.19 2.03
C GLY A 28 16.89 4.14 0.54
N LEU A 29 15.88 3.38 0.10
CA LEU A 29 15.45 3.36 -1.30
C LEU A 29 14.77 4.68 -1.69
N ARG A 30 15.14 5.22 -2.84
CA ARG A 30 14.47 6.36 -3.47
C ARG A 30 13.07 5.96 -3.95
N LYS A 31 12.24 6.97 -4.25
CA LYS A 31 10.85 6.76 -4.69
C LYS A 31 10.77 5.93 -5.98
N ASP A 32 11.62 6.21 -6.96
CA ASP A 32 11.72 5.47 -8.23
C ASP A 32 12.13 4.01 -8.01
N GLU A 33 13.07 3.75 -7.11
CA GLU A 33 13.53 2.40 -6.76
C GLU A 33 12.42 1.58 -6.09
N ARG A 34 11.64 2.21 -5.20
CA ARG A 34 10.49 1.57 -4.55
C ARG A 34 9.38 1.22 -5.54
N ILE A 35 9.04 2.15 -6.44
CA ILE A 35 8.07 1.90 -7.52
C ILE A 35 8.56 0.73 -8.38
N SER A 36 9.81 0.79 -8.82
CA SER A 36 10.41 -0.27 -9.66
C SER A 36 10.42 -1.64 -8.95
N LEU A 37 10.72 -1.67 -7.65
CA LEU A 37 10.67 -2.88 -6.84
C LEU A 37 9.25 -3.45 -6.73
N ALA A 38 8.26 -2.59 -6.44
CA ALA A 38 6.87 -2.99 -6.30
C ALA A 38 6.31 -3.61 -7.59
N TYR A 39 6.49 -2.91 -8.72
CA TYR A 39 5.97 -3.38 -10.01
C TYR A 39 6.75 -4.59 -10.57
N ARG A 40 8.03 -4.78 -10.23
CA ARG A 40 8.74 -6.03 -10.56
C ARG A 40 8.22 -7.23 -9.77
N ALA A 41 7.82 -7.01 -8.52
CA ALA A 41 7.29 -8.05 -7.64
C ALA A 41 5.83 -8.40 -7.95
N TRP A 42 5.05 -7.46 -8.50
CA TRP A 42 3.68 -7.70 -8.91
C TRP A 42 3.59 -8.59 -10.15
N LYS A 43 3.03 -9.80 -10.00
CA LYS A 43 2.91 -10.81 -11.08
C LYS A 43 1.48 -11.05 -11.54
N PHE A 44 0.52 -10.29 -11.03
CA PHE A 44 -0.89 -10.47 -11.37
C PHE A 44 -1.28 -9.56 -12.53
N GLU A 45 -2.24 -10.01 -13.34
CA GLU A 45 -2.78 -9.23 -14.46
C GLU A 45 -3.59 -8.02 -13.99
N LYS A 46 -4.18 -8.11 -12.79
CA LYS A 46 -4.98 -7.03 -12.22
C LYS A 46 -4.07 -5.86 -11.85
N ALA A 47 -4.47 -4.64 -12.23
CA ALA A 47 -3.76 -3.42 -11.87
C ALA A 47 -3.66 -3.27 -10.35
N ALA A 48 -2.55 -2.70 -9.87
CA ALA A 48 -2.33 -2.48 -8.45
C ALA A 48 -1.52 -1.21 -8.19
N ASP A 49 -2.00 -0.42 -7.25
CA ASP A 49 -1.28 0.70 -6.66
C ASP A 49 -0.60 0.24 -5.37
N ILE A 50 0.74 0.18 -5.40
CA ILE A 50 1.54 -0.41 -4.35
C ILE A 50 2.43 0.66 -3.69
N PHE A 51 2.18 0.90 -2.41
CA PHE A 51 2.94 1.80 -1.56
C PHE A 51 3.89 1.03 -0.65
N LEU A 52 5.18 1.36 -0.68
CA LEU A 52 6.21 0.77 0.17
C LEU A 52 6.68 1.78 1.22
N LEU A 53 6.52 1.47 2.50
CA LEU A 53 6.98 2.29 3.63
C LEU A 53 7.90 1.49 4.56
N THR A 54 8.85 2.16 5.22
CA THR A 54 9.50 1.59 6.41
C THR A 54 8.55 1.62 7.61
N PRO A 55 8.81 0.85 8.68
CA PRO A 55 8.01 0.91 9.91
C PRO A 55 7.94 2.33 10.50
N GLU A 56 9.01 3.11 10.43
CA GLU A 56 9.08 4.48 10.94
C GLU A 56 8.28 5.45 10.06
N GLU A 57 8.38 5.31 8.73
CA GLU A 57 7.57 6.09 7.80
C GLU A 57 6.08 5.78 7.96
N PHE A 58 5.73 4.52 8.16
CA PHE A 58 4.37 4.09 8.40
C PHE A 58 3.78 4.71 9.67
N LYS A 59 4.53 4.69 10.80
CA LYS A 59 4.11 5.35 12.04
C LYS A 59 3.86 6.85 11.83
N ARG A 60 4.83 7.56 11.22
CA ARG A 60 4.67 8.98 10.89
C ARG A 60 3.47 9.22 9.96
N ALA A 61 3.23 8.33 9.02
CA ALA A 61 2.14 8.48 8.08
C ALA A 61 0.77 8.34 8.77
N LEU A 62 0.62 7.49 9.79
CA LEU A 62 -0.62 7.41 10.57
C LEU A 62 -0.88 8.67 11.42
N GLU A 63 0.19 9.36 11.83
CA GLU A 63 0.14 10.61 12.58
C GLU A 63 -0.17 11.83 11.70
N HIS A 64 0.24 11.82 10.43
CA HIS A 64 0.19 13.02 9.58
C HIS A 64 -0.64 12.90 8.30
N SER A 65 -0.90 11.69 7.79
CA SER A 65 -1.69 11.48 6.57
C SER A 65 -3.14 11.19 6.91
N VAL A 66 -4.03 12.11 6.56
CA VAL A 66 -5.48 11.93 6.68
C VAL A 66 -5.94 10.71 5.88
N VAL A 67 -5.36 10.49 4.70
CA VAL A 67 -5.69 9.35 3.83
C VAL A 67 -5.33 8.02 4.51
N LEU A 68 -4.11 7.89 5.03
CA LEU A 68 -3.71 6.63 5.69
C LEU A 68 -4.39 6.42 7.03
N ARG A 69 -4.74 7.51 7.74
CA ARG A 69 -5.55 7.41 8.95
C ARG A 69 -6.95 6.90 8.64
N ASP A 70 -7.60 7.41 7.61
CA ASP A 70 -8.91 6.91 7.20
C ASP A 70 -8.83 5.46 6.70
N ALA A 71 -7.86 5.16 5.83
CA ALA A 71 -7.60 3.80 5.37
C ALA A 71 -7.39 2.80 6.51
N SER A 72 -6.73 3.21 7.60
CA SER A 72 -6.50 2.36 8.76
C SER A 72 -7.75 1.88 9.50
N ARG A 73 -8.90 2.52 9.25
CA ARG A 73 -10.19 2.16 9.86
C ARG A 73 -10.83 0.93 9.21
N TYR A 74 -10.46 0.62 7.96
CA TYR A 74 -11.08 -0.44 7.17
C TYR A 74 -10.09 -1.35 6.44
N TRP A 75 -8.79 -1.06 6.48
CA TRP A 75 -7.80 -1.90 5.83
C TRP A 75 -7.80 -3.33 6.38
N ILE A 76 -7.36 -4.26 5.54
CA ILE A 76 -7.21 -5.65 5.93
C ILE A 76 -5.72 -5.94 6.05
N LYS A 77 -5.30 -6.43 7.22
CA LYS A 77 -3.92 -6.91 7.39
C LYS A 77 -3.80 -8.27 6.71
N ILE A 78 -3.01 -8.30 5.64
CA ILE A 78 -2.66 -9.51 4.90
C ILE A 78 -1.22 -9.84 5.32
N LEU A 79 -1.07 -10.85 6.19
CA LEU A 79 0.17 -11.30 6.84
C LEU A 79 0.68 -10.38 7.98
#